data_AF-A0AAU6KQ29-F1
#
_entry.id   AF-A0AAU6KQ29-F1
#
_cell.length_a   1.000
_cell.length_b   1.000
_cell.length_c   1.000
_cell.angle_alpha   90.00
_cell.angle_beta   90.00
_cell.angle_gamma   90.00
#
_symmetry.space_group_name_H-M   'P 1'
#
loop_
_entity.id
_entity.type
_entity.pdbx_description
1 polymer ?
#
loop_
_entity_poly.entity_id
_entity_poly.type
_entity_poly.pdbx_seq_one_letter_code
_entity_poly.pdbx_strand_id
1 'polypeptide(L)'
;MALVYGRDGFALLESVHAPDAQAWLRELPAVQVLRAMWVQNYHRVVTEAGAEVKRRESKDLPPGRLRLASPYDTDARYGLKQGSWWTGYKIHISESCDDADDQGLAAAGQALIPGADGPQPRLITGIATTDATVTDAEMTEPVHHVLAARDLL
;
A
#
# COMPACT_ATOMS: atom_id res chain seq x y z
N MET A 1 26.86 -6.80 -2.76
CA MET A 1 25.70 -6.68 -3.69
C MET A 1 24.98 -5.33 -3.53
N ALA A 2 24.36 -5.01 -2.39
CA ALA A 2 23.62 -3.75 -2.21
C ALA A 2 24.40 -2.46 -2.47
N LEU A 3 25.72 -2.45 -2.22
CA LEU A 3 26.61 -1.32 -2.49
C LEU A 3 26.90 -1.12 -3.98
N VAL A 4 26.96 -2.21 -4.76
CA VAL A 4 27.19 -2.16 -6.22
C VAL A 4 26.00 -1.48 -6.88
N TYR A 5 24.79 -1.97 -6.59
CA TYR A 5 23.55 -1.34 -7.08
C TYR A 5 23.46 0.13 -6.65
N GLY A 6 23.78 0.45 -5.40
CA GLY A 6 23.79 1.83 -4.93
C GLY A 6 24.68 2.74 -5.80
N ARG A 7 25.91 2.31 -6.10
CA ARG A 7 26.84 3.04 -6.98
C ARG A 7 26.33 3.15 -8.41
N ASP A 8 25.87 2.05 -8.99
CA ASP A 8 25.40 2.00 -10.37
C ASP A 8 24.21 2.94 -10.60
N GLY A 9 23.25 2.95 -9.68
CA GLY A 9 22.11 3.86 -9.81
C GLY A 9 22.49 5.33 -9.63
N PHE A 10 23.48 5.67 -8.79
CA PHE A 10 23.99 7.04 -8.75
C PHE A 10 24.73 7.41 -10.04
N ALA A 11 25.54 6.51 -10.62
CA ALA A 11 26.22 6.74 -11.89
C ALA A 11 25.22 6.96 -13.04
N LEU A 12 24.13 6.17 -13.08
CA LEU A 12 23.04 6.37 -14.04
C LEU A 12 22.35 7.73 -13.84
N LEU A 13 22.01 8.07 -12.59
CA LEU A 13 21.37 9.36 -12.27
C LEU A 13 22.27 10.55 -12.64
N GLU A 14 23.58 10.46 -12.40
CA GLU A 14 24.56 11.46 -12.82
C GLU A 14 24.59 11.61 -14.34
N SER A 15 24.66 10.50 -15.07
CA SER A 15 24.69 10.50 -16.54
C SER A 15 23.44 11.13 -17.14
N VAL A 16 22.26 10.84 -16.58
CA VAL A 16 20.97 11.38 -17.06
C VAL A 16 20.80 12.87 -16.72
N HIS A 17 21.51 13.38 -15.71
CA HIS A 17 21.47 14.79 -15.31
C HIS A 17 22.68 15.60 -15.82
N ALA A 18 23.57 15.00 -16.61
CA ALA A 18 24.74 15.68 -17.15
C ALA A 18 24.33 16.83 -18.09
N PRO A 19 25.11 17.93 -18.17
CA PRO A 19 24.75 19.10 -18.99
C PRO A 19 24.57 18.79 -20.48
N ASP A 20 25.24 17.76 -20.98
CA ASP A 20 25.22 17.26 -22.35
C ASP A 20 24.18 16.16 -22.59
N ALA A 21 23.49 15.69 -21.54
CA ALA A 21 22.42 14.71 -21.65
C ALA A 21 21.14 15.35 -22.22
N GLN A 22 20.35 14.54 -22.95
CA GLN A 22 19.07 14.99 -23.49
C GLN A 22 18.09 15.27 -22.35
N ALA A 23 17.55 16.49 -22.29
CA ALA A 23 16.78 16.98 -21.15
C ALA A 23 15.53 16.13 -20.82
N TRP A 24 14.92 15.47 -21.80
CA TRP A 24 13.73 14.63 -21.58
C TRP A 24 14.05 13.35 -20.79
N LEU A 25 15.31 12.89 -20.75
CA LEU A 25 15.68 11.67 -20.02
C LEU A 25 15.41 11.81 -18.51
N ARG A 26 15.73 12.98 -17.94
CA ARG A 26 15.44 13.26 -16.52
C ARG A 26 13.96 13.47 -16.26
N GLU A 27 13.13 13.73 -17.27
CA GLU A 27 11.68 13.92 -17.11
C GLU A 27 10.92 12.59 -17.11
N LEU A 28 11.57 11.50 -17.48
CA LEU A 28 10.96 10.17 -17.48
C LEU A 28 10.47 9.79 -16.07
N PRO A 29 9.21 9.36 -15.92
CA PRO A 29 8.68 8.93 -14.61
C PRO A 29 9.54 7.86 -13.94
N ALA A 30 10.05 6.89 -14.70
CA ALA A 30 10.93 5.85 -14.18
C ALA A 30 12.23 6.39 -13.58
N VAL A 31 12.81 7.44 -14.17
CA VAL A 31 14.02 8.09 -13.63
C VAL A 31 13.71 8.86 -12.35
N GLN A 32 12.53 9.48 -12.27
CA GLN A 32 12.10 10.15 -11.04
C GLN A 32 11.85 9.15 -9.91
N VAL A 33 11.25 8.00 -10.19
CA VAL A 33 11.07 6.91 -9.21
C VAL A 33 12.43 6.36 -8.76
N LEU A 34 13.34 6.10 -9.70
CA LEU A 34 14.71 5.67 -9.39
C LEU A 34 15.40 6.68 -8.45
N ARG A 35 15.35 7.97 -8.80
CA ARG A 35 15.94 9.05 -8.01
C ARG A 35 15.38 9.06 -6.59
N ALA A 36 14.06 9.02 -6.45
CA ALA A 36 13.40 9.00 -5.15
C ALA A 36 13.84 7.78 -4.33
N MET A 37 13.82 6.58 -4.91
CA MET A 37 14.26 5.36 -4.23
C MET A 37 15.73 5.44 -3.78
N TRP A 38 16.62 6.01 -4.60
CA TRP A 38 18.04 6.13 -4.22
C TRP A 38 18.24 7.08 -3.06
N VAL A 39 17.60 8.24 -3.09
CA VAL A 39 17.64 9.22 -1.99
C VAL A 39 17.10 8.61 -0.69
N GLN A 40 16.05 7.79 -0.78
CA GLN A 40 15.42 7.15 0.38
C GLN A 40 16.24 5.98 0.95
N ASN A 41 17.01 5.26 0.13
CA ASN A 41 17.71 4.03 0.56
C ASN A 41 19.21 4.19 0.77
N TYR A 42 19.82 5.26 0.26
CA TYR A 42 21.27 5.45 0.31
C TYR A 42 21.66 6.86 0.77
N HIS A 43 22.82 6.93 1.42
CA HIS A 43 23.61 8.13 1.58
C HIS A 43 24.69 8.16 0.49
N ARG A 44 24.94 9.36 -0.06
CA ARG A 44 26.06 9.63 -0.96
C ARG A 44 26.83 10.82 -0.44
N VAL A 45 28.13 10.63 -0.20
CA VAL A 45 29.06 11.69 0.21
C VAL A 45 30.06 11.87 -0.90
N VAL A 46 30.17 13.10 -1.43
CA VAL A 46 31.15 13.43 -2.47
C VAL A 46 32.32 14.13 -1.80
N THR A 47 33.52 13.59 -1.99
CA THR A 47 34.78 14.13 -1.49
C THR A 47 35.75 14.33 -2.65
N GLU A 48 36.89 14.98 -2.39
CA GLU A 48 37.98 15.09 -3.38
C GLU A 48 38.53 13.73 -3.83
N ALA A 49 38.44 12.70 -2.97
CA ALA A 49 38.85 11.33 -3.28
C ALA A 49 37.79 10.53 -4.07
N GLY A 50 36.61 11.12 -4.32
CA GLY A 50 35.50 10.49 -5.04
C GLY A 50 34.21 10.41 -4.23
N ALA A 51 33.20 9.73 -4.80
CA ALA A 51 31.90 9.55 -4.19
C ALA A 51 31.81 8.23 -3.40
N GLU A 52 31.50 8.33 -2.12
CA GLU A 52 31.18 7.20 -1.26
C GLU A 52 29.66 7.01 -1.17
N VAL A 53 29.21 5.75 -1.28
CA VAL A 53 27.80 5.37 -1.20
C VAL A 53 27.61 4.37 -0.08
N LYS A 54 26.72 4.67 0.87
CA LYS A 54 26.35 3.79 1.98
C LYS A 54 24.85 3.57 2.00
N ARG A 55 24.38 2.35 2.24
CA ARG A 55 22.94 2.09 2.44
C ARG A 55 22.48 2.69 3.77
N ARG A 56 21.32 3.34 3.77
CA ARG A 56 20.67 3.84 4.98
C ARG A 56 20.26 2.67 5.88
N GLU A 57 20.42 2.87 7.18
CA GLU A 57 19.92 1.96 8.21
C GLU A 57 18.43 2.23 8.46
N SER A 58 17.73 1.28 9.09
CA SER A 58 16.27 1.37 9.29
C SER A 58 15.83 2.66 9.98
N LYS A 59 16.64 3.19 10.91
CA LYS A 59 16.38 4.45 11.63
C LYS A 59 16.55 5.72 10.76
N ASP A 60 17.27 5.61 9.65
CA ASP A 60 17.59 6.71 8.73
C ASP A 60 16.72 6.70 7.47
N LEU A 61 15.77 5.75 7.39
CA LEU A 61 14.77 5.68 6.32
C LEU A 61 13.62 6.68 6.57
N PRO A 62 12.97 7.19 5.51
CA PRO A 62 11.76 7.97 5.67
C PRO A 62 10.65 7.21 6.41
N PRO A 63 9.71 7.93 7.07
CA PRO A 63 8.52 7.31 7.65
C PRO A 63 7.79 6.43 6.64
N GLY A 64 7.28 5.28 7.09
CA GLY A 64 6.66 4.27 6.21
C GLY A 64 5.53 4.80 5.31
N ARG A 65 4.76 5.78 5.80
CA ARG A 65 3.68 6.44 5.04
C ARG A 65 4.17 7.26 3.83
N LEU A 66 5.41 7.74 3.87
CA LEU A 66 6.03 8.54 2.80
C LEU A 66 7.05 7.75 1.97
N ARG A 67 7.41 6.55 2.41
CA ARG A 67 8.49 5.76 1.81
C ARG A 67 7.95 4.94 0.65
N LEU A 68 8.63 5.03 -0.49
CA LEU A 68 8.34 4.17 -1.65
C LEU A 68 8.72 2.74 -1.30
N ALA A 69 7.77 1.83 -1.42
CA ALA A 69 7.97 0.41 -1.13
C ALA A 69 8.20 -0.43 -2.41
N SER A 70 7.81 0.09 -3.58
CA SER A 70 7.95 -0.58 -4.88
C SER A 70 8.40 0.40 -5.96
N PRO A 71 9.33 0.02 -6.86
CA PRO A 71 9.70 0.84 -8.02
C PRO A 71 8.65 0.83 -9.14
N TYR A 72 7.71 -0.12 -9.09
CA TYR A 72 6.69 -0.33 -10.12
C TYR A 72 5.32 0.22 -9.72
N ASP A 73 5.10 0.37 -8.40
CA ASP A 73 3.88 0.91 -7.83
C ASP A 73 4.27 1.93 -6.76
N THR A 74 4.16 3.21 -7.12
CA THR A 74 4.54 4.32 -6.23
C THR A 74 3.54 4.61 -5.14
N ASP A 75 2.36 3.98 -5.18
CA ASP A 75 1.29 4.16 -4.20
C ASP A 75 1.29 3.02 -3.17
N ALA A 76 1.87 1.86 -3.52
CA ALA A 76 2.09 0.77 -2.58
C ALA A 76 2.90 1.22 -1.34
N ARG A 77 2.43 0.81 -0.15
CA ARG A 77 3.10 1.07 1.13
C ARG A 77 3.38 -0.22 1.87
N TYR A 78 4.33 -0.16 2.81
CA TYR A 78 4.56 -1.26 3.74
C TYR A 78 3.45 -1.28 4.80
N GLY A 79 2.80 -2.43 4.95
CA GLY A 79 1.80 -2.69 5.98
C GLY A 79 2.29 -3.70 7.01
N LEU A 80 1.83 -3.55 8.25
CA LEU A 80 2.00 -4.51 9.34
C LEU A 80 0.68 -4.62 10.11
N LYS A 81 0.17 -5.85 10.26
CA LYS A 81 -1.02 -6.14 11.05
C LYS A 81 -0.87 -7.51 11.69
N GLN A 82 -0.99 -7.57 13.01
CA GLN A 82 -0.91 -8.82 13.79
C GLN A 82 0.31 -9.70 13.45
N GLY A 83 1.47 -9.09 13.22
CA GLY A 83 2.72 -9.80 12.88
C GLY A 83 2.87 -10.18 11.41
N SER A 84 1.83 -10.04 10.60
CA SER A 84 1.90 -10.20 9.14
C SER A 84 2.32 -8.88 8.48
N TRP A 85 3.26 -8.95 7.56
CA TRP A 85 3.76 -7.80 6.80
C TRP A 85 3.53 -7.97 5.31
N TRP A 86 3.33 -6.86 4.61
CA TRP A 86 3.16 -6.86 3.15
C TRP A 86 3.58 -5.51 2.54
N THR A 87 3.76 -5.48 1.23
CA THR A 87 3.87 -4.26 0.43
C THR A 87 2.65 -4.17 -0.47
N GLY A 88 1.88 -3.09 -0.35
CA GLY A 88 0.69 -2.86 -1.17
C GLY A 88 -0.33 -2.01 -0.45
N TYR A 89 -1.56 -2.52 -0.40
CA TYR A 89 -2.75 -1.82 0.05
C TYR A 89 -3.46 -2.58 1.17
N LYS A 90 -4.47 -1.95 1.77
CA LYS A 90 -5.42 -2.59 2.66
C LYS A 90 -6.81 -2.45 2.07
N ILE A 91 -7.61 -3.51 2.22
CA ILE A 91 -9.03 -3.50 1.87
C ILE A 91 -9.82 -3.58 3.18
N HIS A 92 -10.82 -2.72 3.32
CA HIS A 92 -11.80 -2.72 4.39
C HIS A 92 -13.12 -3.21 3.79
N ILE A 93 -13.69 -4.24 4.38
CA ILE A 93 -14.90 -4.91 3.89
C ILE A 93 -15.97 -4.77 4.96
N SER A 94 -17.16 -4.37 4.54
CA SER A 94 -18.38 -4.39 5.34
C SER A 94 -19.32 -5.46 4.80
N GLU A 95 -19.94 -6.22 5.68
CA GLU A 95 -20.92 -7.25 5.35
C GLU A 95 -22.25 -6.98 6.07
N SER A 96 -23.33 -7.57 5.56
CA SER A 96 -24.61 -7.62 6.27
C SER A 96 -24.46 -8.43 7.55
N CYS A 97 -25.08 -7.94 8.62
CA CYS A 97 -25.21 -8.69 9.87
C CYS A 97 -26.46 -9.57 9.84
N ASP A 98 -26.51 -10.56 10.72
CA ASP A 98 -27.74 -11.30 10.99
C ASP A 98 -28.66 -10.40 11.82
N ASP A 99 -29.97 -10.38 11.54
CA ASP A 99 -30.93 -9.71 12.41
C ASP A 99 -30.98 -10.46 13.75
N ALA A 100 -30.97 -9.73 14.87
CA ALA A 100 -31.00 -10.34 16.21
C ALA A 100 -32.24 -11.23 16.44
N ASP A 101 -33.32 -10.95 15.70
CA ASP A 101 -34.59 -11.67 15.75
C ASP A 101 -34.62 -12.93 14.85
N ASP A 102 -33.65 -13.09 13.94
CA ASP A 102 -33.61 -14.19 12.95
C ASP A 102 -32.98 -15.49 13.51
N GLN A 103 -32.40 -15.45 14.71
CA GLN A 103 -31.90 -16.67 15.37
C GLN A 103 -33.00 -17.67 15.78
N GLY A 104 -34.29 -17.31 15.63
CA GLY A 104 -35.43 -18.15 15.98
C GLY A 104 -36.22 -18.74 14.79
N LEU A 105 -36.00 -18.30 13.55
CA LEU A 105 -36.86 -18.65 12.39
C LEU A 105 -36.27 -19.68 11.43
N ALA A 106 -35.04 -20.16 11.67
CA ALA A 106 -34.32 -21.10 10.81
C ALA A 106 -34.94 -22.53 10.69
N ALA A 107 -36.21 -22.74 11.05
CA ALA A 107 -36.81 -24.07 11.09
C ALA A 107 -38.16 -24.24 10.35
N ALA A 108 -38.68 -23.25 9.60
CA ALA A 108 -40.05 -23.34 9.07
C ALA A 108 -40.24 -23.08 7.56
N GLY A 109 -39.19 -22.87 6.78
CA GLY A 109 -39.30 -22.67 5.34
C GLY A 109 -38.57 -23.75 4.56
N GLN A 110 -39.31 -24.69 3.95
CA GLN A 110 -38.73 -25.65 3.00
C GLN A 110 -38.18 -24.86 1.81
N ALA A 111 -36.86 -24.77 1.67
CA ALA A 111 -36.29 -24.03 0.58
C ALA A 111 -36.41 -24.82 -0.74
N LEU A 112 -36.81 -24.15 -1.82
CA LEU A 112 -36.94 -24.72 -3.17
C LEU A 112 -35.62 -25.22 -3.78
N ILE A 113 -34.48 -24.91 -3.14
CA ILE A 113 -33.13 -25.27 -3.59
C ILE A 113 -32.50 -26.18 -2.53
N PRO A 114 -32.01 -27.39 -2.89
CA PRO A 114 -31.28 -28.24 -1.97
C PRO A 114 -30.08 -27.50 -1.35
N GLY A 115 -30.06 -27.37 -0.02
CA GLY A 115 -29.03 -26.63 0.73
C GLY A 115 -29.42 -25.21 1.15
N ALA A 116 -30.62 -24.74 0.81
CA ALA A 116 -31.12 -23.43 1.22
C ALA A 116 -31.87 -23.43 2.58
N ASP A 117 -31.89 -24.57 3.29
CA ASP A 117 -32.37 -24.67 4.69
C ASP A 117 -31.30 -24.20 5.72
N GLY A 118 -30.33 -23.39 5.28
CA GLY A 118 -29.24 -22.86 6.10
C GLY A 118 -29.38 -21.35 6.37
N PRO A 119 -28.55 -20.78 7.27
CA PRO A 119 -28.55 -19.34 7.50
C PRO A 119 -28.29 -18.59 6.18
N GLN A 120 -28.98 -17.46 5.99
CA GLN A 120 -28.81 -16.64 4.79
C GLN A 120 -27.33 -16.23 4.63
N PRO A 121 -26.78 -16.25 3.41
CA PRO A 121 -25.41 -15.83 3.19
C PRO A 121 -25.26 -14.35 3.49
N ARG A 122 -24.20 -13.98 4.22
CA ARG A 122 -23.85 -12.57 4.44
C ARG A 122 -23.42 -11.94 3.12
N LEU A 123 -23.94 -10.75 2.86
CA LEU A 123 -23.68 -9.98 1.65
C LEU A 123 -22.62 -8.90 1.92
N ILE A 124 -21.63 -8.77 1.03
CA ILE A 124 -20.70 -7.65 1.09
C ILE A 124 -21.44 -6.37 0.69
N THR A 125 -21.52 -5.41 1.60
CA THR A 125 -22.23 -4.14 1.43
C THR A 125 -21.29 -2.97 1.11
N GLY A 126 -20.00 -3.14 1.40
CA GLY A 126 -18.99 -2.10 1.20
C GLY A 126 -17.59 -2.67 1.02
N ILE A 127 -16.82 -2.04 0.12
CA ILE A 127 -15.40 -2.28 -0.07
C ILE A 127 -14.72 -0.92 -0.18
N ALA A 128 -13.68 -0.70 0.62
CA ALA A 128 -12.81 0.46 0.52
C ALA A 128 -11.35 0.02 0.46
N THR A 129 -10.61 0.51 -0.54
CA THR A 129 -9.17 0.25 -0.67
C THR A 129 -8.39 1.49 -0.22
N THR A 130 -7.40 1.28 0.64
CA THR A 130 -6.54 2.34 1.16
C THR A 130 -5.08 1.94 1.07
N ASP A 131 -4.17 2.91 1.21
CA ASP A 131 -2.77 2.62 1.50
C ASP A 131 -2.65 1.67 2.69
N ALA A 132 -1.65 0.78 2.67
CA ALA A 132 -1.44 -0.18 3.76
C ALA A 132 -1.14 0.47 5.13
N THR A 133 -0.79 1.76 5.15
CA THR A 133 -0.51 2.52 6.39
C THR A 133 -1.74 3.13 7.05
N VAL A 134 -2.90 3.05 6.41
CA VAL A 134 -4.16 3.49 7.02
C VAL A 134 -4.63 2.40 7.99
N THR A 135 -4.87 2.78 9.24
CA THR A 135 -5.35 1.90 10.29
C THR A 135 -6.84 1.62 10.14
N ASP A 136 -7.31 0.53 10.74
CA ASP A 136 -8.72 0.15 10.67
C ASP A 136 -9.60 1.18 11.42
N ALA A 137 -9.07 1.77 12.51
CA ALA A 137 -9.73 2.82 13.27
C ALA A 137 -9.90 4.13 12.49
N GLU A 138 -8.90 4.51 11.66
CA GLU A 138 -9.02 5.67 10.76
C GLU A 138 -10.15 5.49 9.73
N MET A 139 -10.52 4.25 9.39
CA MET A 139 -11.56 3.96 8.40
C MET A 139 -12.94 3.68 8.98
N THR A 140 -13.09 3.57 10.31
CA THR A 140 -14.40 3.32 10.93
C THR A 140 -15.43 4.40 10.58
N GLU A 141 -15.10 5.67 10.83
CA GLU A 141 -16.01 6.79 10.55
C GLU A 141 -16.32 6.96 9.04
N PRO A 142 -15.32 6.95 8.14
CA PRO A 142 -15.60 6.97 6.69
C PRO A 142 -16.51 5.82 6.23
N VAL A 143 -16.28 4.60 6.73
CA VAL A 143 -17.11 3.44 6.37
C VAL A 143 -18.53 3.62 6.88
N HIS A 144 -18.71 4.08 8.13
CA HIS A 144 -20.04 4.34 8.68
C HIS A 144 -20.78 5.39 7.86
N HIS A 145 -20.14 6.51 7.51
CA HIS A 145 -20.76 7.53 6.69
C HIS A 145 -21.25 6.98 5.33
N VAL A 146 -20.45 6.12 4.68
CA VAL A 146 -20.83 5.49 3.40
C VAL A 146 -22.02 4.54 3.56
N LEU A 147 -22.07 3.77 4.65
CA LEU A 147 -23.17 2.84 4.92
C LEU A 147 -24.46 3.59 5.30
N ALA A 148 -24.39 4.63 6.14
CA ALA A 148 -25.52 5.47 6.49
C ALA A 148 -26.14 6.14 5.25
N ALA A 149 -25.32 6.64 4.33
CA ALA A 149 -25.79 7.25 3.08
C ALA A 149 -26.51 6.26 2.14
N ARG A 150 -26.47 4.96 2.45
CA ARG A 150 -27.15 3.88 1.72
C ARG A 150 -28.25 3.20 2.54
N ASP A 151 -28.58 3.74 3.71
CA ASP A 151 -29.54 3.17 4.67
C ASP A 151 -29.14 1.76 5.15
N LEU A 152 -27.84 1.53 5.41
CA LEU A 152 -27.26 0.25 5.82
C LEU A 152 -26.65 0.27 7.25
N LEU A 153 -27.06 1.22 8.09
CA LEU A 153 -26.61 1.36 9.49
C LEU A 153 -27.79 1.47 10.45
#